data_AF-A0A0L0MGG1-F1
#
_entry.id   AF-A0A0L0MGG1-F1
#
_cell.length_a   1.000
_cell.length_b   1.000
_cell.length_c   1.000
_cell.angle_alpha   90.00
_cell.angle_beta   90.00
_cell.angle_gamma   90.00
#
_symmetry.space_group_name_H-M   'P 1'
#
loop_
_entity.id
_entity.type
_entity.pdbx_description
1 polymer ?
#
loop_
_entity_poly.entity_id
_entity_poly.type
_entity_poly.pdbx_seq_one_letter_code
_entity_poly.pdbx_strand_id
1 'polypeptide(L)'
;MDRVSGASEGVRELDEPLRRIASGDRVIEDKDGKRKHDFPLGGRGRSSFEASSRLHELWRRRREMRRGFADRAHPFVHQGQGKPYLHKMFLELSHALLRPQGRLGMIVPGGILGDKGSTELRTLFFERCDWQWLFGFENRAGIFDIHRSFRFCVLIVQKGGETHAMRAAFMHRDAADWQHAERHAMAYPRARVEAFSPRSKAILEIGGARSAHAADHLR
;
A
#
# COMPACT_ATOMS: atom_id res chain seq x y z
N MET A 1 -9.51 26.35 35.78
CA MET A 1 -9.84 24.94 36.02
C MET A 1 -11.34 24.81 35.80
N ASP A 2 -11.89 24.12 34.81
CA ASP A 2 -11.31 23.22 33.82
C ASP A 2 -12.14 23.29 32.53
N ARG A 3 -11.42 23.25 31.41
CA ARG A 3 -12.00 23.13 30.07
C ARG A 3 -12.43 21.68 29.87
N VAL A 4 -13.70 21.49 29.50
CA VAL A 4 -14.21 20.26 28.92
C VAL A 4 -13.48 20.03 27.59
N SER A 5 -12.54 19.09 27.58
CA SER A 5 -11.82 18.66 26.38
C SER A 5 -12.69 17.64 25.63
N GLY A 6 -13.43 18.11 24.64
CA GLY A 6 -14.18 17.29 23.69
C GLY A 6 -13.27 16.35 22.90
N ALA A 7 -13.77 15.13 22.73
CA ALA A 7 -13.20 14.09 21.89
C ALA A 7 -13.00 14.56 20.44
N SER A 8 -11.86 14.22 19.84
CA SER A 8 -11.61 14.41 18.41
C SER A 8 -12.27 13.27 17.63
N GLU A 9 -13.54 13.48 17.25
CA GLU A 9 -14.26 12.60 16.34
C GLU A 9 -13.76 12.76 14.89
N GLY A 10 -13.35 11.63 14.32
CA GLY A 10 -13.70 11.18 12.96
C GLY A 10 -13.44 12.13 11.79
N VAL A 11 -12.34 11.87 11.07
CA VAL A 11 -12.31 12.08 9.61
C VAL A 11 -13.42 11.20 9.02
N ARG A 12 -14.58 11.79 8.71
CA ARG A 12 -15.64 11.11 7.95
C ARG A 12 -15.21 11.07 6.49
N GLU A 13 -14.52 9.98 6.14
CA GLU A 13 -14.35 9.56 4.76
C GLU A 13 -15.73 9.10 4.27
N LEU A 14 -16.34 9.90 3.39
CA LEU A 14 -17.65 9.61 2.82
C LEU A 14 -17.56 8.31 2.00
N ASP A 15 -18.32 7.30 2.46
CA ASP A 15 -18.62 6.03 1.80
C ASP A 15 -19.12 6.23 0.36
N GLU A 16 -18.23 6.13 -0.63
CA GLU A 16 -18.58 5.70 -2.00
C GLU A 16 -17.31 5.16 -2.71
N PRO A 17 -16.83 3.96 -2.36
CA PRO A 17 -15.48 3.59 -2.68
C PRO A 17 -15.44 3.13 -4.16
N LEU A 18 -14.60 3.81 -4.95
CA LEU A 18 -13.87 3.29 -6.12
C LEU A 18 -14.38 3.62 -7.53
N ARG A 19 -15.47 4.37 -7.73
CA ARG A 19 -15.84 4.84 -9.09
C ARG A 19 -15.11 6.12 -9.58
N ARG A 20 -14.29 6.76 -8.73
CA ARG A 20 -13.72 8.10 -9.01
C ARG A 20 -12.21 8.25 -8.79
N ILE A 21 -11.40 7.22 -9.01
CA ILE A 21 -9.94 7.40 -8.87
C ILE A 21 -9.26 7.07 -10.18
N ALA A 22 -9.35 8.00 -11.13
CA ALA A 22 -8.40 8.06 -12.23
C ALA A 22 -7.31 9.04 -11.79
N SER A 23 -6.05 8.59 -11.63
CA SER A 23 -4.98 9.46 -11.07
C SER A 23 -5.04 10.90 -11.54
N GLY A 24 -4.83 11.78 -10.56
CA GLY A 24 -4.83 13.22 -10.74
C GLY A 24 -6.19 13.89 -10.58
N ASP A 25 -7.31 13.16 -10.66
CA ASP A 25 -8.66 13.71 -10.50
C ASP A 25 -9.13 13.84 -9.04
N ARG A 26 -8.36 13.30 -8.10
CA ARG A 26 -8.63 13.37 -6.67
C ARG A 26 -8.69 14.82 -6.22
N VAL A 27 -9.78 15.18 -5.54
CA VAL A 27 -9.94 16.44 -4.84
C VAL A 27 -9.91 16.17 -3.35
N ILE A 28 -8.94 16.77 -2.67
CA ILE A 28 -8.76 16.71 -1.23
C ILE A 28 -9.23 18.02 -0.64
N GLU A 29 -9.96 17.96 0.46
CA GLU A 29 -10.30 19.13 1.26
C GLU A 29 -9.35 19.18 2.46
N ASP A 30 -8.69 20.32 2.68
CA ASP A 30 -7.85 20.50 3.86
C ASP A 30 -8.67 20.84 5.11
N LYS A 31 -7.98 21.02 6.24
CA LYS A 31 -8.61 21.30 7.54
C LYS A 31 -9.38 22.63 7.57
N ASP A 32 -9.11 23.52 6.62
CA ASP A 32 -9.72 24.85 6.51
C ASP A 32 -10.85 24.87 5.47
N GLY A 33 -11.28 23.70 4.98
CA GLY A 33 -12.34 23.56 3.97
C GLY A 33 -11.88 23.92 2.55
N LYS A 34 -10.58 24.12 2.34
CA LYS A 34 -10.04 24.52 1.04
C LYS A 34 -9.78 23.28 0.20
N ARG A 35 -10.40 23.25 -0.97
CA ARG A 35 -10.24 22.17 -1.95
C ARG A 35 -8.91 22.29 -2.68
N LYS A 36 -8.26 21.16 -2.90
CA LYS A 36 -7.04 21.01 -3.68
C LYS A 36 -7.17 19.76 -4.55
N HIS A 37 -6.96 19.92 -5.85
CA HIS A 37 -6.83 18.78 -6.78
C HIS A 37 -5.37 18.31 -6.85
N ASP A 38 -5.15 17.00 -6.97
CA ASP A 38 -3.81 16.42 -7.03
C ASP A 38 -3.09 16.75 -8.36
N PHE A 39 -3.82 16.78 -9.48
CA PHE A 39 -3.27 17.12 -10.79
C PHE A 39 -4.22 18.02 -11.59
N PRO A 40 -4.08 19.36 -11.54
CA PRO A 40 -4.95 20.27 -12.28
C PRO A 40 -4.75 20.15 -13.79
N LEU A 41 -5.74 19.60 -14.49
CA LEU A 41 -5.82 19.68 -15.95
C LEU A 41 -6.51 20.99 -16.41
N GLY A 42 -7.36 21.57 -15.56
CA GLY A 42 -8.22 22.71 -15.88
C GLY A 42 -7.56 24.10 -15.80
N GLY A 43 -6.23 24.19 -15.71
CA GLY A 43 -5.53 25.47 -15.56
C GLY A 43 -5.80 26.19 -14.23
N ARG A 44 -5.61 27.51 -14.19
CA ARG A 44 -5.83 28.36 -13.00
C ARG A 44 -7.19 29.06 -13.05
N GLY A 45 -7.78 29.37 -11.89
CA GLY A 45 -8.99 30.21 -11.77
C GLY A 45 -10.19 29.52 -11.12
N ARG A 46 -11.30 30.25 -11.02
CA ARG A 46 -12.52 29.81 -10.30
C ARG A 46 -13.18 28.56 -10.90
N SER A 47 -13.08 28.38 -12.22
CA SER A 47 -13.62 27.22 -12.95
C SER A 47 -12.63 26.05 -13.08
N SER A 48 -11.43 26.15 -12.50
CA SER A 48 -10.36 25.13 -12.65
C SER A 48 -10.82 23.72 -12.26
N PHE A 49 -11.60 23.58 -11.19
CA PHE A 49 -12.12 22.27 -10.76
C PHE A 49 -13.10 21.65 -11.76
N GLU A 50 -14.04 22.43 -12.28
CA GLU A 50 -15.02 21.97 -13.26
C GLU A 50 -14.34 21.60 -14.58
N ALA A 51 -13.44 22.46 -15.06
CA ALA A 51 -12.64 22.21 -16.26
C ALA A 51 -11.76 20.96 -16.10
N SER A 52 -11.12 20.78 -14.94
CA SER A 52 -10.32 19.58 -14.66
C SER A 52 -11.20 18.31 -14.66
N SER A 53 -12.35 18.36 -14.00
CA SER A 53 -13.31 17.24 -13.97
C SER A 53 -13.75 16.83 -15.38
N ARG A 54 -14.11 17.81 -16.22
CA ARG A 54 -14.48 17.58 -17.63
C ARG A 54 -13.33 16.95 -18.43
N LEU A 55 -12.09 17.40 -18.23
CA LEU A 55 -10.93 16.85 -18.92
C LEU A 55 -10.61 15.42 -18.46
N HIS A 56 -10.69 15.12 -17.16
CA HIS A 56 -10.53 13.75 -16.66
C HIS A 56 -11.61 12.80 -17.18
N GLU A 57 -12.85 13.26 -17.29
CA GLU A 57 -13.95 12.51 -17.91
C GLU A 57 -13.66 12.22 -19.40
N LEU A 58 -13.23 13.23 -20.16
CA LEU A 58 -12.85 13.07 -21.56
C LEU A 58 -11.70 12.05 -21.73
N TRP A 59 -10.68 12.12 -20.87
CA TRP A 59 -9.55 11.20 -20.89
C TRP A 59 -9.96 9.76 -20.51
N ARG A 60 -10.88 9.59 -19.56
CA ARG A 60 -11.44 8.27 -19.22
C ARG A 60 -12.13 7.63 -20.41
N ARG A 61 -13.06 8.34 -21.05
CA ARG A 61 -13.76 7.85 -22.25
C ARG A 61 -12.79 7.44 -23.35
N ARG A 62 -11.74 8.24 -23.58
CA ARG A 62 -10.73 7.94 -24.61
C ARG A 62 -9.89 6.70 -24.29
N ARG A 63 -9.60 6.41 -23.01
CA ARG A 63 -8.92 5.18 -22.59
C ARG A 63 -9.79 3.94 -22.76
N GLU A 64 -11.09 4.05 -22.48
CA GLU A 64 -12.04 2.95 -22.64
C GLU A 64 -12.19 2.49 -24.10
N MET A 65 -11.99 3.39 -25.07
CA MET A 65 -12.01 3.03 -26.48
C MET A 65 -10.81 2.17 -26.93
N ARG A 66 -9.73 2.10 -26.13
CA ARG A 66 -8.56 1.27 -26.45
C ARG A 66 -8.70 -0.10 -25.81
N ARG A 67 -8.53 -1.17 -26.60
CA ARG A 67 -8.37 -2.53 -26.08
C ARG A 67 -6.95 -2.67 -25.52
N GLY A 68 -6.81 -2.82 -24.21
CA GLY A 68 -5.56 -3.09 -23.52
C GLY A 68 -5.72 -4.25 -22.54
N PHE A 69 -4.64 -4.97 -22.27
CA PHE A 69 -4.61 -6.06 -21.29
C PHE A 69 -4.41 -5.57 -19.85
N ALA A 70 -4.02 -4.29 -19.68
CA ALA A 70 -3.85 -3.65 -18.40
C ALA A 70 -5.20 -3.27 -17.77
N ASP A 71 -5.21 -3.12 -16.45
CA ASP A 71 -6.36 -2.64 -15.70
C ASP A 71 -6.88 -1.30 -16.25
N ARG A 72 -8.21 -1.13 -16.25
CA ARG A 72 -8.86 0.13 -16.64
C ARG A 72 -8.69 1.18 -15.55
N ALA A 73 -8.61 0.75 -14.28
CA ALA A 73 -8.24 1.60 -13.17
C ALA A 73 -6.84 2.17 -13.42
N HIS A 74 -6.68 3.47 -13.23
CA HIS A 74 -5.42 4.12 -13.53
C HIS A 74 -4.42 3.90 -12.38
N PRO A 75 -3.15 3.53 -12.64
CA PRO A 75 -2.14 3.31 -11.60
C PRO A 75 -1.65 4.60 -10.94
N PHE A 76 -0.81 4.49 -9.91
CA PHE A 76 -0.22 5.61 -9.16
C PHE A 76 -1.18 6.38 -8.24
N VAL A 77 -2.23 5.72 -7.77
CA VAL A 77 -3.23 6.27 -6.84
C VAL A 77 -3.05 5.71 -5.41
N HIS A 78 -2.29 4.61 -5.26
CA HIS A 78 -2.04 3.93 -3.99
C HIS A 78 -0.64 4.21 -3.42
N GLN A 79 0.01 5.30 -3.85
CA GLN A 79 1.38 5.65 -3.45
C GLN A 79 1.49 6.27 -2.06
N GLY A 80 0.36 6.53 -1.38
CA GLY A 80 0.30 7.18 -0.09
C GLY A 80 0.78 8.64 -0.09
N GLN A 81 0.82 9.26 1.09
CA GLN A 81 1.37 10.61 1.26
C GLN A 81 2.90 10.56 1.40
N GLY A 82 3.58 11.65 1.02
CA GLY A 82 5.03 11.82 1.19
C GLY A 82 5.84 11.58 -0.09
N LYS A 83 7.11 11.21 0.06
CA LYS A 83 8.02 11.06 -1.09
C LYS A 83 7.56 9.93 -2.04
N PRO A 84 7.53 10.18 -3.36
CA PRO A 84 7.26 9.14 -4.35
C PRO A 84 8.49 8.27 -4.52
N TYR A 85 8.64 7.25 -3.68
CA TYR A 85 9.69 6.27 -3.89
C TYR A 85 9.34 5.35 -5.06
N LEU A 86 10.27 5.19 -6.00
CA LEU A 86 10.06 4.42 -7.23
C LEU A 86 9.59 2.99 -6.97
N HIS A 87 10.06 2.34 -5.91
CA HIS A 87 9.63 0.96 -5.59
C HIS A 87 8.11 0.86 -5.39
N LYS A 88 7.47 1.88 -4.78
CA LYS A 88 6.01 1.91 -4.61
C LYS A 88 5.30 2.06 -5.96
N MET A 89 5.87 2.88 -6.86
CA MET A 89 5.33 3.10 -8.20
C MET A 89 5.41 1.83 -9.04
N PHE A 90 6.55 1.14 -8.98
CA PHE A 90 6.74 -0.14 -9.68
C PHE A 90 5.81 -1.24 -9.15
N LEU A 91 5.61 -1.31 -7.83
CA LEU A 91 4.65 -2.26 -7.23
C LEU A 91 3.22 -2.02 -7.73
N GLU A 92 2.75 -0.77 -7.68
CA GLU A 92 1.40 -0.44 -8.12
C GLU A 92 1.23 -0.61 -9.63
N LEU A 93 2.22 -0.17 -10.43
CA LEU A 93 2.20 -0.36 -11.87
C LEU A 93 2.18 -1.86 -12.23
N SER A 94 3.01 -2.67 -11.58
CA SER A 94 3.03 -4.11 -11.79
C SER A 94 1.66 -4.72 -11.49
N HIS A 95 1.04 -4.36 -10.36
CA HIS A 95 -0.32 -4.78 -10.03
C HIS A 95 -1.36 -4.35 -11.07
N ALA A 96 -1.27 -3.11 -11.59
CA ALA A 96 -2.19 -2.63 -12.63
C ALA A 96 -2.01 -3.37 -13.96
N LEU A 97 -0.79 -3.80 -14.29
CA LEU A 97 -0.50 -4.56 -15.51
C LEU A 97 -0.91 -6.03 -15.40
N LEU A 98 -1.09 -6.57 -14.19
CA LEU A 98 -1.55 -7.94 -14.01
C LEU A 98 -3.01 -8.12 -14.48
N ARG A 99 -3.24 -9.23 -15.20
CA ARG A 99 -4.58 -9.79 -15.38
C ARG A 99 -5.17 -10.25 -14.03
N PRO A 100 -6.50 -10.41 -13.89
CA PRO A 100 -7.09 -11.08 -12.74
C PRO A 100 -6.42 -12.44 -12.48
N GLN A 101 -6.13 -12.75 -11.20
CA GLN A 101 -5.40 -13.95 -10.76
C GLN A 101 -3.93 -14.03 -11.23
N GLY A 102 -3.40 -13.00 -11.90
CA GLY A 102 -1.97 -12.87 -12.16
C GLY A 102 -1.18 -12.67 -10.87
N ARG A 103 0.10 -13.07 -10.85
CA ARG A 103 0.99 -12.92 -9.70
C ARG A 103 2.12 -11.94 -10.00
N LEU A 104 2.46 -11.11 -9.02
CA LEU A 104 3.71 -10.37 -9.00
C LEU A 104 4.58 -10.88 -7.86
N GLY A 105 5.88 -10.98 -8.13
CA GLY A 105 6.90 -11.27 -7.14
C GLY A 105 8.03 -10.25 -7.31
N MET A 106 8.36 -9.50 -6.26
CA MET A 106 9.39 -8.47 -6.32
C MET A 106 10.22 -8.42 -5.04
N ILE A 107 11.52 -8.12 -5.19
CA ILE A 107 12.37 -7.72 -4.07
C ILE A 107 12.28 -6.21 -3.95
N VAL A 108 11.87 -5.72 -2.79
CA VAL A 108 11.64 -4.28 -2.56
C VAL A 108 12.22 -3.82 -1.22
N PRO A 109 12.53 -2.52 -1.06
CA PRO A 109 12.89 -1.96 0.24
C PRO A 109 11.87 -2.28 1.33
N GLY A 110 12.34 -2.52 2.55
CA GLY A 110 11.52 -2.93 3.70
C GLY A 110 10.52 -1.86 4.18
N GLY A 111 10.61 -0.62 3.66
CA GLY A 111 9.65 0.44 3.97
C GLY A 111 8.20 0.10 3.65
N ILE A 112 7.94 -0.86 2.75
CA ILE A 112 6.59 -1.37 2.49
C ILE A 112 5.93 -1.96 3.75
N LEU A 113 6.69 -2.50 4.71
CA LEU A 113 6.17 -3.10 5.94
C LEU A 113 5.63 -2.04 6.91
N GLY A 114 6.36 -0.94 7.11
CA GLY A 114 6.10 -0.01 8.23
C GLY A 114 5.81 1.43 7.85
N ASP A 115 6.25 1.90 6.68
CA ASP A 115 6.21 3.33 6.38
C ASP A 115 4.75 3.82 6.27
N LYS A 116 4.46 4.96 6.89
CA LYS A 116 3.15 5.62 6.77
C LYS A 116 2.81 5.92 5.31
N GLY A 117 3.82 6.31 4.52
CA GLY A 117 3.67 6.59 3.09
C GLY A 117 3.39 5.36 2.21
N SER A 118 3.29 4.16 2.80
CA SER A 118 2.95 2.92 2.10
C SER A 118 1.58 2.36 2.51
N THR A 119 0.81 3.11 3.31
CA THR A 119 -0.51 2.69 3.85
C THR A 119 -1.47 2.29 2.72
N GLU A 120 -1.68 3.17 1.75
CA GLU A 120 -2.59 2.90 0.62
C GLU A 120 -2.19 1.68 -0.20
N LEU A 121 -0.89 1.45 -0.37
CA LEU A 121 -0.38 0.29 -1.11
C LEU A 121 -0.60 -1.01 -0.32
N ARG A 122 -0.41 -0.97 1.01
CA ARG A 122 -0.76 -2.11 1.87
C ARG A 122 -2.26 -2.37 1.85
N THR A 123 -3.09 -1.33 1.92
CA THR A 123 -4.56 -1.45 1.80
C THR A 123 -4.95 -2.13 0.49
N LEU A 124 -4.38 -1.68 -0.64
CA LEU A 124 -4.58 -2.31 -1.94
C LEU A 124 -4.28 -3.82 -1.89
N PHE A 125 -3.14 -4.22 -1.32
CA PHE A 125 -2.78 -5.63 -1.25
C PHE A 125 -3.64 -6.43 -0.28
N PHE A 126 -4.05 -5.87 0.86
CA PHE A 126 -4.92 -6.57 1.80
C PHE A 126 -6.35 -6.76 1.27
N GLU A 127 -6.88 -5.77 0.56
CA GLU A 127 -8.30 -5.75 0.18
C GLU A 127 -8.58 -6.28 -1.23
N ARG A 128 -7.57 -6.31 -2.10
CA ARG A 128 -7.75 -6.62 -3.54
C ARG A 128 -6.77 -7.65 -4.07
N CYS A 129 -6.00 -8.28 -3.19
CA CYS A 129 -5.06 -9.33 -3.54
C CYS A 129 -5.13 -10.47 -2.51
N ASP A 130 -4.63 -11.62 -2.94
CA ASP A 130 -4.10 -12.66 -2.06
C ASP A 130 -2.59 -12.41 -1.87
N TRP A 131 -2.21 -11.87 -0.72
CA TRP A 131 -0.82 -11.61 -0.35
C TRP A 131 -0.16 -12.89 0.18
N GLN A 132 0.49 -13.60 -0.73
CA GLN A 132 1.02 -14.94 -0.51
C GLN A 132 2.27 -14.96 0.36
N TRP A 133 3.24 -14.07 0.08
CA TRP A 133 4.53 -14.05 0.77
C TRP A 133 4.99 -12.65 1.15
N LEU A 134 5.55 -12.56 2.35
CA LEU A 134 6.33 -11.43 2.84
C LEU A 134 7.55 -11.93 3.61
N PHE A 135 8.70 -11.97 2.95
CA PHE A 135 9.93 -12.51 3.52
C PHE A 135 10.97 -11.39 3.68
N GLY A 136 11.20 -10.95 4.91
CA GLY A 136 12.04 -9.80 5.26
C GLY A 136 13.48 -10.17 5.58
N PHE A 137 14.41 -9.40 5.03
CA PHE A 137 15.86 -9.53 5.20
C PHE A 137 16.49 -8.27 5.81
N GLU A 138 17.55 -8.47 6.59
CA GLU A 138 18.55 -7.46 6.92
C GLU A 138 19.81 -7.71 6.08
N ASN A 139 20.32 -6.70 5.38
CA ASN A 139 21.49 -6.82 4.51
C ASN A 139 22.84 -6.95 5.26
N ARG A 140 22.85 -7.55 6.46
CA ARG A 140 24.05 -7.65 7.31
C ARG A 140 25.14 -8.51 6.68
N ALA A 141 24.75 -9.58 5.99
CA ALA A 141 25.67 -10.43 5.24
C ALA A 141 26.13 -9.82 3.90
N GLY A 142 25.60 -8.65 3.51
CA GLY A 142 25.92 -8.01 2.24
C GLY A 142 25.37 -8.78 1.03
N ILE A 143 24.14 -9.32 1.14
CA ILE A 143 23.42 -9.96 0.02
C ILE A 143 23.39 -9.04 -1.20
N PHE A 144 23.17 -7.75 -0.97
CA PHE A 144 23.31 -6.70 -1.97
C PHE A 144 24.49 -5.79 -1.59
N ASP A 145 25.19 -5.27 -2.62
CA ASP A 145 26.26 -4.29 -2.44
C ASP A 145 25.71 -2.87 -2.17
N ILE A 146 25.01 -2.76 -1.04
CA ILE A 146 24.41 -1.56 -0.48
C ILE A 146 24.67 -1.55 1.04
N HIS A 147 24.16 -0.53 1.73
CA HIS A 147 24.32 -0.37 3.17
C HIS A 147 23.95 -1.64 3.95
N ARG A 148 24.80 -2.08 4.89
CA ARG A 148 24.64 -3.36 5.63
C ARG A 148 23.42 -3.39 6.56
N SER A 149 22.96 -2.23 7.01
CA SER A 149 21.73 -2.12 7.81
C SER A 149 20.46 -1.97 6.96
N PHE A 150 20.58 -1.98 5.63
CA PHE A 150 19.42 -1.83 4.76
C PHE A 150 18.49 -3.04 4.89
N ARG A 151 17.18 -2.78 5.01
CA ARG A 151 16.15 -3.83 5.03
C ARG A 151 15.45 -3.91 3.69
N PHE A 152 15.22 -5.12 3.23
CA PHE A 152 14.46 -5.42 2.02
C PHE A 152 13.59 -6.64 2.26
N CYS A 153 12.64 -6.90 1.37
CA CYS A 153 11.80 -8.08 1.46
C CYS A 153 11.46 -8.64 0.09
N VAL A 154 11.20 -9.95 0.04
CA VAL A 154 10.50 -10.61 -1.06
C VAL A 154 9.01 -10.47 -0.78
N LEU A 155 8.28 -9.88 -1.73
CA LEU A 155 6.84 -9.72 -1.68
C LEU A 155 6.23 -10.45 -2.87
N ILE A 156 5.27 -11.34 -2.60
CA ILE A 156 4.50 -12.03 -3.64
C ILE A 156 3.01 -11.82 -3.37
N VAL A 157 2.31 -11.25 -4.34
CA VAL A 157 0.85 -11.06 -4.30
C VAL A 157 0.21 -11.59 -5.58
N GLN A 158 -0.97 -12.15 -5.45
CA GLN A 158 -1.85 -12.52 -6.55
C GLN A 158 -3.01 -11.54 -6.63
N LYS A 159 -3.27 -10.99 -7.82
CA LYS A 159 -4.33 -9.98 -8.02
C LYS A 159 -5.72 -10.59 -7.93
N GLY A 160 -6.61 -9.92 -7.21
CA GLY A 160 -7.98 -10.33 -6.93
C GLY A 160 -8.13 -11.03 -5.58
N GLY A 161 -9.38 -11.18 -5.13
CA GLY A 161 -9.71 -11.70 -3.81
C GLY A 161 -9.37 -10.71 -2.69
N GLU A 162 -9.17 -11.24 -1.48
CA GLU A 162 -8.75 -10.51 -0.30
C GLU A 162 -7.75 -11.33 0.51
N THR A 163 -6.87 -10.65 1.25
CA THR A 163 -5.84 -11.31 2.06
C THR A 163 -6.38 -11.55 3.47
N HIS A 164 -6.49 -12.82 3.88
CA HIS A 164 -6.79 -13.17 5.27
C HIS A 164 -5.54 -13.46 6.10
N ALA A 165 -4.49 -13.99 5.48
CA ALA A 165 -3.19 -14.23 6.09
C ALA A 165 -2.10 -14.28 5.01
N MET A 166 -0.88 -13.97 5.40
CA MET A 166 0.31 -14.09 4.54
C MET A 166 1.30 -15.09 5.14
N ARG A 167 2.13 -15.72 4.31
CA ARG A 167 3.33 -16.43 4.79
C ARG A 167 4.40 -15.40 5.05
N ALA A 168 4.74 -15.20 6.33
CA ALA A 168 5.69 -14.19 6.74
C ALA A 168 6.89 -14.78 7.46
N ALA A 169 8.07 -14.28 7.13
CA ALA A 169 9.30 -14.50 7.89
C ALA A 169 10.08 -13.18 7.93
N PHE A 170 10.76 -12.87 9.02
CA PHE A 170 11.41 -11.57 9.22
C PHE A 170 12.82 -11.75 9.79
N MET A 171 13.65 -10.72 9.65
CA MET A 171 15.00 -10.65 10.21
C MET A 171 15.99 -11.71 9.69
N HIS A 172 15.75 -12.24 8.48
CA HIS A 172 16.68 -13.16 7.82
C HIS A 172 17.90 -12.42 7.29
N ARG A 173 19.04 -13.12 7.22
CA ARG A 173 20.33 -12.51 6.84
C ARG A 173 21.06 -13.27 5.75
N ASP A 174 20.64 -14.51 5.48
CA ASP A 174 21.17 -15.33 4.43
C ASP A 174 20.13 -15.47 3.31
N ALA A 175 20.54 -15.20 2.07
CA ALA A 175 19.68 -15.37 0.91
C ALA A 175 19.26 -16.84 0.72
N ALA A 176 20.04 -17.81 1.21
CA ALA A 176 19.71 -19.22 1.17
C ALA A 176 18.44 -19.55 1.99
N ASP A 177 18.10 -18.75 3.01
CA ASP A 177 16.88 -18.94 3.81
C ASP A 177 15.61 -18.88 2.93
N TRP A 178 15.64 -18.13 1.82
CA TRP A 178 14.54 -18.08 0.86
C TRP A 178 14.32 -19.41 0.13
N GLN A 179 15.38 -20.17 -0.14
CA GLN A 179 15.27 -21.49 -0.78
C GLN A 179 14.53 -22.50 0.09
N HIS A 180 14.48 -22.24 1.41
CA HIS A 180 13.77 -23.04 2.40
C HIS A 180 12.73 -22.21 3.17
N ALA A 181 12.15 -21.20 2.50
CA ALA A 181 11.31 -20.19 3.14
C ALA A 181 10.18 -20.77 3.99
N GLU A 182 9.61 -21.89 3.57
CA GLU A 182 8.51 -22.58 4.24
C GLU A 182 8.87 -23.10 5.64
N ARG A 183 10.15 -23.37 5.89
CA ARG A 183 10.65 -23.76 7.23
C ARG A 183 10.71 -22.59 8.21
N HIS A 184 10.76 -21.37 7.68
CA HIS A 184 10.91 -20.14 8.46
C HIS A 184 9.60 -19.36 8.57
N ALA A 185 8.70 -19.54 7.60
CA ALA A 185 7.48 -18.78 7.51
C ALA A 185 6.46 -19.20 8.58
N MET A 186 5.83 -18.20 9.18
CA MET A 186 4.61 -18.35 9.96
C MET A 186 3.43 -17.78 9.18
N ALA A 187 2.24 -18.30 9.44
CA ALA A 187 1.02 -17.61 9.05
C ALA A 187 0.92 -16.29 9.83
N TYR A 188 0.80 -15.18 9.12
CA TYR A 188 0.60 -13.85 9.70
C TYR A 188 -0.81 -13.36 9.32
N PRO A 189 -1.78 -13.47 10.23
CA PRO A 189 -3.17 -13.10 9.95
C PRO A 189 -3.33 -11.59 9.73
N ARG A 190 -4.20 -11.20 8.79
CA ARG A 190 -4.62 -9.81 8.61
C ARG A 190 -5.20 -9.22 9.90
N ALA A 191 -5.96 -10.03 10.66
CA ALA A 191 -6.51 -9.61 11.95
C ALA A 191 -5.43 -9.10 12.93
N ARG A 192 -4.21 -9.65 12.87
CA ARG A 192 -3.08 -9.18 13.67
C ARG A 192 -2.60 -7.80 13.24
N VAL A 193 -2.50 -7.56 11.92
CA VAL A 193 -2.17 -6.23 11.36
C VAL A 193 -3.21 -5.20 11.81
N GLU A 194 -4.49 -5.56 11.76
CA GLU A 194 -5.59 -4.66 12.12
C GLU A 194 -5.63 -4.37 13.62
N ALA A 195 -5.27 -5.34 14.47
CA ALA A 195 -5.16 -5.12 15.91
C ALA A 195 -4.03 -4.15 16.27
N PHE A 196 -2.84 -4.31 15.67
CA PHE A 196 -1.68 -3.47 16.02
C PHE A 196 -1.62 -2.15 15.28
N SER A 197 -2.21 -2.06 14.09
CA SER A 197 -2.06 -0.91 13.19
C SER A 197 -3.33 -0.69 12.35
N PRO A 198 -4.49 -0.41 12.98
CA PRO A 198 -5.77 -0.35 12.28
C PRO A 198 -5.81 0.70 11.16
N ARG A 199 -5.09 1.82 11.35
CA ARG A 199 -5.06 2.95 10.39
C ARG A 199 -3.97 2.83 9.34
N SER A 200 -2.74 2.47 9.72
CA SER A 200 -1.60 2.41 8.81
C SER A 200 -1.46 1.06 8.11
N LYS A 201 -2.11 0.01 8.63
CA LYS A 201 -1.93 -1.39 8.23
C LYS A 201 -0.46 -1.83 8.27
N ALA A 202 0.35 -1.22 9.14
CA ALA A 202 1.77 -1.57 9.27
C ALA A 202 1.95 -3.00 9.80
N ILE A 203 2.93 -3.70 9.25
CA ILE A 203 3.22 -5.09 9.55
C ILE A 203 4.39 -5.10 10.54
N LEU A 204 4.14 -5.59 11.75
CA LEU A 204 5.19 -5.71 12.77
C LEU A 204 6.07 -6.92 12.49
N GLU A 205 7.37 -6.66 12.41
CA GLU A 205 8.42 -7.66 12.20
C GLU A 205 8.69 -8.45 13.50
N ILE A 206 7.73 -9.29 13.89
CA ILE A 206 7.84 -10.10 15.10
C ILE A 206 8.63 -11.38 14.80
N GLY A 207 9.75 -11.59 15.47
CA GLY A 207 10.61 -12.76 15.27
C GLY A 207 10.11 -14.01 16.00
N GLY A 208 9.67 -15.03 15.25
CA GLY A 208 9.35 -16.37 15.77
C GLY A 208 8.11 -16.46 16.67
N ALA A 209 7.63 -17.68 16.92
CA ALA A 209 6.41 -17.97 17.70
C ALA A 209 6.43 -17.39 19.13
N ARG A 210 7.62 -17.32 19.76
CA ARG A 210 7.77 -16.81 21.14
C ARG A 210 7.52 -15.30 21.26
N SER A 211 7.94 -14.52 20.26
CA SER A 211 7.71 -13.06 20.27
C SER A 211 6.28 -12.71 19.85
N ALA A 212 5.62 -13.57 19.07
CA ALA A 212 4.22 -13.41 18.69
C ALA A 212 3.28 -13.47 19.90
N HIS A 213 3.52 -14.41 20.84
CA HIS A 213 2.78 -14.49 22.09
C HIS A 213 2.99 -13.26 22.98
N ALA A 214 4.22 -12.75 23.09
CA ALA A 214 4.51 -11.55 23.89
C ALA A 214 3.82 -10.30 23.32
N ALA A 215 3.70 -10.18 22.00
CA ALA A 215 3.00 -9.06 21.36
C ALA A 215 1.48 -9.11 21.58
N ASP A 216 0.88 -10.30 21.64
CA ASP A 216 -0.55 -10.46 21.89
C ASP A 216 -0.96 -10.01 23.32
N HIS A 217 0.00 -9.88 24.25
CA HIS A 217 -0.19 -9.39 25.62
C HIS A 217 0.05 -7.88 25.81
N LEU A 218 0.47 -7.13 24.77
CA LEU A 218 0.70 -5.68 24.83
C LEU A 218 -0.58 -4.85 24.54
N ARG A 219 -1.75 -5.42 24.81
CA ARG A 219 -3.06 -4.76 24.65
C ARG A 219 -3.47 -4.02 25.92
#